data_AF-A0A955ETB5-F1
#
_entry.id   AF-A0A955ETB5-F1
#
_cell.length_a   1.000
_cell.length_b   1.000
_cell.length_c   1.000
_cell.angle_alpha   90.00
_cell.angle_beta   90.00
_cell.angle_gamma   90.00
#
_symmetry.space_group_name_H-M   'P 1'
#
loop_
_entity.id
_entity.type
_entity.pdbx_description
1 polymer ?
#
loop_
_entity_poly.entity_id
_entity_poly.type
_entity_poly.pdbx_seq_one_letter_code
_entity_poly.pdbx_strand_id
1 'polypeptide(L)' 'MQALEAYAGGAVVALSGGSDSSLLLHAAAEVLGPHNLLAATSRSESLPAEDLAEAGALAASLGVEHVP' A
#
# COMPACT_ATOMS: atom_id res chain seq x y z
N MET A 1 -4.87 11.03 2.23
CA MET A 1 -5.97 10.34 2.93
C MET A 1 -7.37 10.58 2.35
N GLN A 2 -7.67 11.69 1.66
CA GLN A 2 -8.98 11.92 1.03
C GLN A 2 -9.43 10.83 0.03
N ALA A 3 -8.51 10.08 -0.60
CA ALA A 3 -8.85 8.98 -1.51
C ALA A 3 -9.44 7.74 -0.82
N LEU A 4 -9.30 7.60 0.51
CA LEU A 4 -9.78 6.42 1.25
C LEU A 4 -11.30 6.40 1.42
N GLU A 5 -11.94 7.57 1.40
CA GLU A 5 -13.36 7.74 1.74
C GLU A 5 -14.31 7.02 0.77
N ALA A 6 -13.84 6.70 -0.44
CA ALA A 6 -14.60 6.01 -1.47
C ALA A 6 -14.35 4.50 -1.55
N TYR A 7 -13.42 3.96 -0.75
CA TYR A 7 -13.02 2.55 -0.85
C TYR A 7 -14.00 1.64 -0.08
N ALA A 8 -15.09 1.24 -0.75
CA ALA A 8 -16.10 0.34 -0.21
C ALA A 8 -16.05 -1.01 -0.93
N GLY A 9 -15.55 -2.06 -0.27
CA GLY A 9 -15.56 -3.43 -0.79
C GLY A 9 -14.24 -4.19 -0.77
N GLY A 10 -13.15 -3.60 -0.25
CA GLY A 10 -11.84 -4.24 -0.13
C GLY A 10 -11.10 -3.83 1.15
N ALA A 11 -9.77 -3.96 1.17
CA ALA A 11 -8.95 -3.51 2.29
C ALA A 11 -7.90 -2.48 1.86
N VAL A 12 -7.51 -1.63 2.82
CA VAL A 12 -6.37 -0.73 2.67
C VAL A 12 -5.25 -1.22 3.57
N VAL A 13 -4.05 -1.33 3.03
CA VAL A 13 -2.84 -1.69 3.78
C VAL A 13 -1.93 -0.48 3.87
N ALA A 14 -1.68 -0.02 5.10
CA ALA A 14 -0.70 1.02 5.36
C ALA A 14 0.72 0.43 5.29
N LEU A 15 1.54 0.93 4.38
CA LEU A 15 2.96 0.57 4.27
C LEU A 15 3.81 1.50 5.13
N SER A 16 4.57 0.91 6.05
CA SER A 16 5.50 1.60 6.94
C SER A 16 6.96 1.46 6.50
N GLY A 17 7.23 0.69 5.44
CA GLY A 17 8.58 0.30 5.01
C GLY A 17 9.12 -0.95 5.72
N GLY A 18 8.42 -1.45 6.74
CA GLY A 18 8.81 -2.67 7.47
C GLY A 18 8.30 -3.96 6.83
N SER A 19 8.98 -5.07 7.11
CA SER A 19 8.65 -6.42 6.63
C SER A 19 7.21 -6.84 6.94
N ASP A 20 6.68 -6.41 8.09
CA ASP A 20 5.33 -6.82 8.54
C ASP A 20 4.25 -6.23 7.63
N SER A 21 4.38 -4.94 7.28
CA SER A 21 3.44 -4.29 6.36
C SER A 21 3.56 -4.83 4.93
N SER A 22 4.77 -5.21 4.51
CA SER A 22 5.02 -5.82 3.21
C SER A 22 4.43 -7.24 3.12
N LEU A 23 4.62 -8.04 4.17
CA LEU A 23 4.04 -9.38 4.28
C LEU A 23 2.51 -9.29 4.30
N LEU A 24 1.95 -8.35 5.04
CA LEU A 24 0.50 -8.13 5.10
C LEU A 24 -0.06 -7.77 3.72
N LEU A 25 0.59 -6.87 2.99
CA LEU A 25 0.17 -6.52 1.63
C LEU A 25 0.19 -7.74 0.69
N HIS A 26 1.25 -8.54 0.76
CA HIS A 26 1.37 -9.76 -0.03
C HIS A 26 0.26 -10.77 0.29
N ALA A 27 0.08 -11.12 1.58
CA ALA A 27 -0.94 -12.06 2.01
C ALA A 27 -2.36 -11.58 1.68
N ALA A 28 -2.62 -10.27 1.84
CA ALA A 28 -3.88 -9.69 1.46
C ALA A 28 -4.11 -9.78 -0.05
N ALA A 29 -3.09 -9.58 -0.88
CA ALA A 29 -3.21 -9.66 -2.33
C ALA A 29 -3.53 -11.09 -2.79
N GLU A 30 -2.96 -12.10 -2.12
CA GLU A 30 -3.29 -13.51 -2.37
C GLU A 30 -4.74 -13.86 -1.98
N VAL A 31 -5.24 -13.32 -0.86
CA VAL A 31 -6.56 -13.69 -0.32
C VAL A 31 -7.70 -12.89 -0.95
N LEU A 32 -7.53 -11.58 -1.09
CA LEU A 32 -8.58 -10.66 -1.55
C LEU A 32 -8.49 -10.38 -3.05
N GLY A 33 -7.33 -10.65 -3.67
CA GLY A 33 -7.00 -10.21 -5.01
C GLY A 33 -6.55 -8.75 -5.04
N PRO A 34 -5.58 -8.41 -5.91
CA PRO A 34 -4.94 -7.09 -5.90
C PRO A 34 -5.88 -5.93 -6.26
N HIS A 35 -6.93 -6.21 -7.04
CA HIS A 35 -7.96 -5.21 -7.40
C HIS A 35 -8.86 -4.80 -6.23
N ASN A 36 -8.89 -5.61 -5.16
CA ASN A 36 -9.63 -5.33 -3.92
C ASN A 36 -8.70 -4.80 -2.82
N LEU A 37 -7.53 -4.27 -3.20
CA LEU A 37 -6.60 -3.63 -2.29
C LEU A 37 -6.18 -2.22 -2.73
N LEU A 38 -5.87 -1.41 -1.71
CA LEU A 38 -5.11 -0.18 -1.84
C LEU A 38 -3.91 -0.23 -0.89
N ALA A 39 -2.70 -0.01 -1.40
CA ALA A 39 -1.53 0.23 -0.56
C ALA A 39 -1.42 1.73 -0.29
N ALA A 40 -1.23 2.13 0.97
CA ALA A 40 -1.15 3.54 1.33
C ALA A 40 0.14 3.85 2.09
N THR A 41 0.81 4.95 1.73
CA THR A 41 1.96 5.48 2.48
C THR A 41 1.69 6.93 2.83
N SER A 42 1.94 7.34 4.07
CA SER A 42 1.75 8.73 4.48
C SER A 42 2.99 9.55 4.18
N ARG A 43 2.86 10.56 3.31
CA ARG A 43 3.91 11.58 3.13
C ARG A 43 4.09 12.44 4.38
N SER A 44 5.35 12.67 4.74
CA SER A 44 5.76 13.68 5.72
C SER A 44 7.14 14.23 5.34
N GLU A 45 7.56 15.35 5.93
CA GLU A 45 8.89 15.93 5.70
C GLU A 45 10.04 14.97 6.09
N SER A 46 9.76 14.04 7.01
CA SER A 46 10.71 13.05 7.49
C SER A 46 10.72 11.75 6.68
N LEU A 47 9.85 11.59 5.67
CA LEU A 47 9.82 10.41 4.81
C LEU A 47 10.79 10.58 3.64
N PRO A 48 11.86 9.77 3.55
CA PRO A 48 12.75 9.76 2.39
C PRO A 48 12.00 9.46 1.08
N ALA A 49 12.43 10.09 -0.01
CA ALA A 49 11.84 9.87 -1.32
C ALA A 49 12.09 8.43 -1.83
N GLU A 50 13.23 7.84 -1.47
CA GLU A 50 13.53 6.43 -1.75
C GLU A 50 12.53 5.49 -1.08
N ASP A 51 12.21 5.68 0.21
CA ASP A 51 11.25 4.86 0.95
C ASP A 51 9.85 4.91 0.30
N LEU A 52 9.44 6.10 -0.18
CA LEU A 52 8.18 6.25 -0.89
C LEU A 52 8.20 5.51 -2.25
N ALA A 53 9.32 5.57 -2.96
CA ALA A 53 9.50 4.87 -4.23
C ALA A 53 9.53 3.36 -4.05
N GLU A 54 10.18 2.85 -2.99
CA GLU A 54 10.21 1.44 -2.63
C GLU A 54 8.82 0.92 -2.26
N ALA A 55 8.05 1.69 -1.48
CA ALA A 55 6.66 1.35 -1.18
C ALA A 55 5.80 1.22 -2.44
N GLY A 56 5.98 2.14 -3.40
CA GLY A 56 5.30 2.09 -4.69
C GLY A 56 5.73 0.91 -5.55
N ALA A 57 7.03 0.59 -5.58
CA ALA A 57 7.57 -0.54 -6.33
C ALA A 57 7.06 -1.88 -5.77
N LEU A 58 6.99 -2.02 -4.44
CA LEU A 58 6.41 -3.19 -3.79
C LEU A 58 4.94 -3.39 -4.18
N ALA A 59 4.11 -2.36 -4.04
CA ALA A 59 2.70 -2.43 -4.43
C ALA A 59 2.52 -2.79 -5.91
N ALA A 60 3.28 -2.14 -6.80
CA ALA A 60 3.25 -2.41 -8.23
C ALA A 60 3.65 -3.85 -8.57
N SER A 61 4.64 -4.42 -7.88
CA SER A 61 5.07 -5.81 -8.09
C SER A 61 3.98 -6.84 -7.74
N LEU A 62 3.04 -6.46 -6.87
CA LEU A 62 1.89 -7.27 -6.47
C LEU A 62 0.62 -6.91 -7.27
N GLY A 63 0.70 -5.96 -8.20
CA GLY A 63 -0.44 -5.46 -8.97
C GLY A 63 -1.43 -4.61 -8.17
N VAL A 64 -1.03 -4.13 -6.99
CA VAL A 64 -1.87 -3.32 -6.09
C VAL A 64 -1.65 -1.83 -6.37
N GLU A 65 -2.73 -1.04 -6.38
CA GLU A 65 -2.66 0.41 -6.50
C GLU A 65 -2.02 1.04 -5.24
N HIS A 66 -1.13 2.03 -5.44
CA HIS A 66 -0.45 2.73 -4.37
C HIS A 66 -0.88 4.19 -4.27
N VAL A 67 -1.26 4.63 -3.07
CA VAL A 67 -1.64 6.00 -2.75
C VAL A 67 -0.68 6.60 -1.71
N PRO A 68 0.15 7.57 -2.10
CA PRO A 68 1.09 8.27 -1.22
C PRO A 68 0.52 9.55 -0.56
#